data_AF-A0A484ASP7-F1
#
_entry.id   AF-A0A484ASP7-F1
#
_cell.length_a   1.000
_cell.length_b   1.000
_cell.length_c   1.000
_cell.angle_alpha   90.00
_cell.angle_beta   90.00
_cell.angle_gamma   90.00
#
_symmetry.space_group_name_H-M   'P 1'
#
loop_
_entity.id
_entity.type
_entity.pdbx_description
1 polymer ?
#
loop_
_entity_poly.entity_id
_entity_poly.type
_entity_poly.pdbx_seq_one_letter_code
_entity_poly.pdbx_strand_id
1 'polypeptide(L)'
;MVVILLCWCFILLLGIASTFLFCLRQWILSKKKKLQSQSDNKLSVGLFHPYCNAGGGGERVLWCAVRALQNKYDNIKIVIYTGDIDATPTLILHKAKSVFNIPLEAEQITFVYLKQRQWVEARKYPHFTLLGQSLGSIVLGLEAICKFPPDIFIDTMGYAYTFPVFRYLASSRVGCYVHYPLISTDMLRKVQYRQSSFNNKAYVARNPFLTWIKLTYYRLLSKEHKKCSAIIC
;
A
#
# COMPACT_ATOMS: atom_id res chain seq x y z
N MET A 1 -20.45 25.95 28.52
CA MET A 1 -20.91 24.55 28.75
C MET A 1 -20.76 23.66 27.51
N VAL A 2 -21.28 24.06 26.34
CA VAL A 2 -21.18 23.27 25.08
C VAL A 2 -19.73 22.98 24.66
N VAL A 3 -18.85 23.99 24.67
CA VAL A 3 -17.42 23.79 24.27
C VAL A 3 -16.71 22.79 25.17
N ILE A 4 -16.95 22.85 26.48
CA ILE A 4 -16.35 21.93 27.46
C ILE A 4 -16.85 20.49 27.20
N LEU A 5 -18.15 20.32 26.94
CA LEU A 5 -18.71 19.02 26.58
C LEU A 5 -18.09 18.45 25.30
N LEU A 6 -17.96 19.28 24.25
CA LEU A 6 -17.31 18.87 22.99
C LEU A 6 -15.85 18.45 23.21
N CYS A 7 -15.10 19.18 24.05
CA CYS A 7 -13.74 18.80 24.42
C CYS A 7 -13.68 17.43 25.12
N TRP A 8 -14.58 17.18 26.09
CA TRP A 8 -14.65 15.88 26.77
C TRP A 8 -15.03 14.74 25.83
N CYS A 9 -15.99 14.95 24.93
CA CYS A 9 -16.35 13.98 23.90
C CYS A 9 -15.15 13.68 23.00
N PHE A 10 -14.38 14.69 22.59
CA PHE A 10 -13.19 14.51 21.77
C PHE A 10 -12.09 13.71 22.49
N ILE A 11 -11.82 14.03 23.76
CA ILE A 11 -10.84 13.30 24.59
C ILE A 11 -11.27 11.84 24.75
N LEU A 12 -12.56 11.59 25.01
CA LEU A 12 -13.10 10.24 25.14
C LEU A 12 -12.93 9.44 23.84
N LEU A 13 -13.25 10.05 22.69
CA LEU A 13 -13.06 9.41 21.38
C LEU A 13 -11.59 9.08 21.10
N LEU A 14 -10.66 9.98 21.44
CA LEU A 14 -9.23 9.71 21.34
C LEU A 14 -8.80 8.55 22.26
N GLY A 15 -9.31 8.50 23.49
CA GLY A 15 -9.05 7.42 24.44
C GLY A 15 -9.55 6.06 23.94
N ILE A 16 -10.75 6.02 23.37
CA ILE A 16 -11.33 4.81 22.77
C ILE A 16 -10.50 4.38 21.56
N ALA A 17 -10.15 5.29 20.66
CA ALA A 17 -9.35 4.99 19.48
C ALA A 17 -7.95 4.49 19.85
N SER A 18 -7.31 5.11 20.84
CA SER A 18 -5.99 4.69 21.33
C SER A 18 -6.04 3.28 21.92
N THR A 19 -7.02 3.01 22.78
CA THR A 19 -7.24 1.69 23.37
C THR A 19 -7.49 0.63 22.29
N PHE A 20 -8.34 0.94 21.31
CA PHE A 20 -8.61 0.05 20.19
C PHE A 20 -7.34 -0.27 19.38
N LEU A 21 -6.55 0.75 19.03
CA LEU A 21 -5.29 0.56 18.30
C LEU A 21 -4.27 -0.24 19.10
N PHE A 22 -4.20 -0.04 20.42
CA PHE A 22 -3.35 -0.83 21.30
C PHE A 22 -3.77 -2.30 21.30
N CYS A 23 -5.05 -2.59 21.51
CA CYS A 23 -5.59 -3.96 21.47
C CYS A 23 -5.35 -4.63 20.10
N LEU A 24 -5.61 -3.90 19.00
CA LEU A 24 -5.37 -4.37 17.65
C LEU A 24 -3.89 -4.71 17.43
N ARG A 25 -2.98 -3.83 17.87
CA ARG A 25 -1.54 -4.07 17.81
C ARG A 25 -1.14 -5.33 18.58
N GLN A 26 -1.61 -5.49 19.82
CA GLN A 26 -1.28 -6.69 20.61
C GLN A 26 -1.80 -7.97 19.95
N TRP A 27 -3.00 -7.92 19.37
CA TRP A 27 -3.55 -9.04 18.61
C TRP A 27 -2.70 -9.38 17.37
N ILE A 28 -2.30 -8.36 16.58
CA ILE A 28 -1.43 -8.55 15.39
C ILE A 28 -0.07 -9.14 15.79
N LEU A 29 0.55 -8.62 16.84
CA LEU A 29 1.85 -9.10 17.31
C LEU A 29 1.77 -10.53 17.86
N SER A 30 0.68 -10.88 18.54
CA SER A 30 0.43 -12.24 19.03
C SER A 30 0.25 -13.22 17.86
N LYS A 31 -0.50 -12.80 16.82
CA LYS A 31 -0.66 -13.56 15.59
C LYS A 31 0.67 -13.75 14.85
N LYS A 32 1.50 -12.69 14.76
CA LYS A 32 2.83 -12.74 14.17
C LYS A 32 3.73 -13.78 14.84
N LYS A 33 3.81 -13.76 16.17
CA LYS A 33 4.58 -14.74 16.95
C LYS A 33 4.13 -16.18 16.67
N LYS A 34 2.81 -16.41 16.62
CA LYS A 34 2.24 -17.74 16.30
C LYS A 34 2.60 -18.22 14.89
N LEU A 35 2.59 -17.32 13.90
CA LEU A 35 2.96 -17.66 12.53
C LEU A 35 4.47 -17.92 12.39
N GLN A 36 5.31 -17.16 13.10
CA GLN A 36 6.75 -17.39 13.14
C GLN A 36 7.08 -18.76 13.76
N SER A 37 6.46 -19.12 14.88
CA SER A 37 6.68 -20.44 15.49
C SER A 37 6.25 -21.60 14.60
N GLN A 38 5.20 -21.41 13.77
CA GLN A 38 4.73 -22.41 12.81
C GLN A 38 5.61 -22.52 11.55
N SER A 39 6.51 -21.56 11.32
CA SER A 39 7.36 -21.51 10.13
C SER A 39 8.83 -21.73 10.47
N ASP A 40 9.11 -22.49 11.54
CA ASP A 40 10.45 -22.78 12.04
C ASP A 40 11.31 -21.52 12.24
N ASN A 41 10.68 -20.41 12.65
CA ASN A 41 11.30 -19.09 12.79
C ASN A 41 11.95 -18.54 11.51
N LYS A 42 11.49 -18.98 10.33
CA LYS A 42 11.90 -18.39 9.05
C LYS A 42 11.50 -16.92 8.98
N LEU A 43 12.40 -16.10 8.45
CA LEU A 43 12.14 -14.68 8.25
C LEU A 43 11.12 -14.50 7.12
N SER A 44 10.04 -13.79 7.40
CA SER A 44 8.97 -13.55 6.42
C SER A 44 9.13 -12.19 5.72
N VAL A 45 9.19 -12.23 4.38
CA VAL A 45 9.27 -11.03 3.52
C VAL A 45 7.96 -10.89 2.76
N GLY A 46 7.17 -9.89 3.15
CA GLY A 46 5.89 -9.56 2.54
C GLY A 46 6.03 -8.52 1.44
N LEU A 47 5.74 -8.88 0.19
CA LEU A 47 5.68 -7.98 -0.95
C LEU A 47 4.23 -7.58 -1.23
N PHE A 48 3.93 -6.29 -1.15
CA PHE A 48 2.60 -5.74 -1.38
C PHE A 48 2.43 -5.34 -2.84
N HIS A 49 1.60 -6.08 -3.56
CA HIS A 49 1.35 -5.87 -4.98
C HIS A 49 -0.06 -6.34 -5.38
N PRO A 50 -1.11 -5.53 -5.16
CA PRO A 50 -2.50 -5.93 -5.40
C PRO A 50 -2.87 -6.29 -6.86
N TYR A 51 -1.96 -6.07 -7.83
CA TYR A 51 -2.16 -6.32 -9.27
C TYR A 51 -0.99 -7.14 -9.83
N CYS A 52 -0.80 -8.37 -9.36
CA CYS A 52 0.33 -9.22 -9.72
C CYS A 52 0.09 -10.10 -10.96
N ASN A 53 -1.08 -10.00 -11.59
CA ASN A 53 -1.49 -10.84 -12.72
C ASN A 53 -1.96 -10.06 -13.96
N ALA A 54 -1.62 -8.77 -14.13
CA ALA A 54 -2.04 -7.99 -15.30
C ALA A 54 -1.03 -8.06 -16.47
N GLY A 55 0.22 -8.45 -16.24
CA GLY A 55 1.31 -8.46 -17.22
C GLY A 55 2.00 -7.10 -17.42
N GLY A 56 1.85 -6.15 -16.51
CA GLY A 56 2.41 -4.80 -16.62
C GLY A 56 3.86 -4.67 -16.15
N GLY A 57 4.51 -3.54 -16.48
CA GLY A 57 5.91 -3.27 -16.09
C GLY A 57 6.16 -3.26 -14.58
N GLY A 58 5.17 -2.82 -13.77
CA GLY A 58 5.26 -2.87 -12.31
C GLY A 58 5.37 -4.29 -11.76
N GLU A 59 4.72 -5.26 -12.40
CA GLU A 59 4.80 -6.68 -12.02
C GLU A 59 6.17 -7.25 -12.31
N ARG A 60 6.82 -6.84 -13.40
CA ARG A 60 8.20 -7.25 -13.69
C ARG A 60 9.12 -6.89 -12.53
N VAL A 61 8.94 -5.72 -11.92
CA VAL A 61 9.71 -5.31 -10.72
C VAL A 61 9.45 -6.24 -9.55
N LEU A 62 8.17 -6.55 -9.27
CA LEU A 62 7.80 -7.52 -8.23
C LEU A 62 8.53 -8.85 -8.44
N TRP A 63 8.43 -9.43 -9.64
CA TRP A 63 8.98 -10.75 -9.92
C TRP A 63 10.51 -10.77 -9.95
N CYS A 64 11.15 -9.70 -10.43
CA CYS A 64 12.59 -9.52 -10.29
C CYS A 64 13.02 -9.46 -8.82
N ALA A 65 12.27 -8.75 -7.97
CA ALA A 65 12.56 -8.66 -6.54
C ALA A 65 12.39 -10.02 -5.84
N VAL A 66 11.33 -10.76 -6.15
CA VAL A 66 11.13 -12.13 -5.65
C VAL A 66 12.31 -13.01 -6.06
N ARG A 67 12.68 -13.05 -7.35
CA ARG A 67 13.81 -13.86 -7.83
C ARG A 67 15.13 -13.49 -7.16
N ALA A 68 15.38 -12.20 -6.98
CA ALA A 68 16.59 -11.73 -6.28
C ALA A 68 16.62 -12.17 -4.82
N LEU A 69 15.46 -12.17 -4.13
CA LEU A 69 15.35 -12.66 -2.76
C LEU A 69 15.61 -14.17 -2.67
N GLN A 70 15.01 -14.96 -3.57
CA GLN A 70 15.22 -16.41 -3.63
C GLN A 70 16.68 -16.77 -3.86
N ASN A 71 17.35 -16.08 -4.78
CA ASN A 71 18.76 -16.35 -5.10
C ASN A 71 19.73 -15.95 -3.97
N LYS A 72 19.32 -15.04 -3.08
CA LYS A 72 20.21 -14.46 -2.07
C LYS A 72 20.02 -15.07 -0.68
N TYR A 73 18.84 -15.60 -0.38
CA TYR A 73 18.48 -16.05 0.95
C TYR A 73 17.73 -17.38 0.91
N ASP A 74 18.31 -18.42 1.52
CA ASP A 74 17.71 -19.77 1.54
C ASP A 74 16.69 -19.96 2.68
N ASN A 75 16.76 -19.13 3.73
CA ASN A 75 15.95 -19.28 4.94
C ASN A 75 14.89 -18.18 5.10
N ILE A 76 14.20 -17.86 4.01
CA ILE A 76 13.11 -16.88 4.01
C ILE A 76 11.80 -17.48 3.52
N LYS A 77 10.70 -16.90 3.97
CA LYS A 77 9.36 -17.15 3.41
C LYS A 77 8.91 -15.90 2.69
N ILE A 78 8.61 -16.01 1.41
CA ILE A 78 8.12 -14.89 0.60
C ILE A 78 6.59 -14.91 0.63
N VAL A 79 5.99 -13.77 0.98
CA VAL A 79 4.54 -13.59 1.03
C VAL A 79 4.14 -12.51 0.04
N ILE A 80 3.25 -12.82 -0.88
CA ILE A 80 2.75 -11.86 -1.88
C ILE A 80 1.33 -11.47 -1.53
N TYR A 81 1.10 -10.19 -1.21
CA TYR A 81 -0.24 -9.67 -1.02
C TYR A 81 -0.81 -9.21 -2.36
N THR A 82 -1.86 -9.88 -2.82
CA THR A 82 -2.46 -9.64 -4.13
C THR A 82 -3.97 -9.49 -4.03
N GLY A 83 -4.60 -8.69 -4.91
CA GLY A 83 -6.05 -8.65 -5.05
C GLY A 83 -6.58 -9.42 -6.26
N ASP A 84 -5.73 -10.20 -6.94
CA ASP A 84 -6.11 -11.07 -8.07
C ASP A 84 -6.78 -12.37 -7.57
N ILE A 85 -7.90 -12.21 -6.87
CA ILE A 85 -8.65 -13.31 -6.22
C ILE A 85 -9.21 -14.34 -7.21
N ASP A 86 -9.24 -13.99 -8.49
CA ASP A 86 -9.70 -14.76 -9.63
C ASP A 86 -8.58 -15.59 -10.30
N ALA A 87 -7.35 -15.54 -9.79
CA ALA A 87 -6.20 -16.24 -10.35
C ALA A 87 -5.52 -17.16 -9.35
N THR A 88 -5.21 -18.40 -9.76
CA THR A 88 -4.48 -19.36 -8.92
C THR A 88 -2.99 -19.01 -8.82
N PRO A 89 -2.28 -19.43 -7.76
CA PRO A 89 -0.84 -19.23 -7.64
C PRO A 89 -0.05 -19.75 -8.86
N THR A 90 -0.42 -20.92 -9.36
CA THR A 90 0.20 -21.54 -10.54
C THR A 90 0.02 -20.70 -11.79
N LEU A 91 -1.16 -20.13 -12.00
CA LEU A 91 -1.45 -19.26 -13.14
C LEU A 91 -0.63 -17.96 -13.06
N ILE A 92 -0.56 -17.35 -11.88
CA ILE A 92 0.20 -16.11 -11.66
C ILE A 92 1.69 -16.34 -11.92
N LEU A 93 2.27 -17.40 -11.35
CA LEU A 93 3.69 -17.72 -11.54
C LEU A 93 4.00 -18.12 -12.99
N HIS A 94 3.10 -18.86 -13.64
CA HIS A 94 3.23 -19.17 -15.07
C HIS A 94 3.20 -17.91 -15.94
N LYS A 95 2.32 -16.95 -15.62
CA LYS A 95 2.27 -15.66 -16.31
C LYS A 95 3.56 -14.87 -16.10
N ALA A 96 4.11 -14.85 -14.89
CA ALA A 96 5.41 -14.22 -14.61
C ALA A 96 6.54 -14.81 -15.47
N LYS A 97 6.60 -16.16 -15.57
CA LYS A 97 7.58 -16.85 -16.41
C LYS A 97 7.38 -16.55 -17.90
N SER A 98 6.16 -16.65 -18.41
CA SER A 98 5.87 -16.48 -19.85
C SER A 98 6.01 -15.04 -20.33
N VAL A 99 5.60 -14.05 -19.54
CA VAL A 99 5.64 -12.63 -19.93
C VAL A 99 7.00 -11.99 -19.66
N PHE A 100 7.66 -12.34 -18.54
CA PHE A 100 8.89 -11.67 -18.11
C PHE A 100 10.14 -12.54 -18.19
N ASN A 101 10.01 -13.83 -18.52
CA ASN A 101 11.11 -14.81 -18.52
C ASN A 101 11.83 -14.91 -17.17
N ILE A 102 11.07 -14.86 -16.07
CA ILE A 102 11.60 -14.95 -14.71
C ILE A 102 11.17 -16.29 -14.10
N PRO A 103 12.08 -17.28 -13.98
CA PRO A 103 11.77 -18.54 -13.30
C PRO A 103 11.73 -18.32 -11.78
N LEU A 104 10.71 -18.85 -11.11
CA LEU A 104 10.47 -18.67 -9.67
C LEU A 104 10.27 -20.03 -9.00
N GLU A 105 10.77 -20.16 -7.77
CA GLU A 105 10.57 -21.36 -6.95
C GLU A 105 9.26 -21.23 -6.17
N ALA A 106 8.22 -21.94 -6.61
CA ALA A 106 6.88 -21.78 -6.07
C ALA A 106 6.75 -22.15 -4.58
N GLU A 107 7.57 -23.08 -4.10
CA GLU A 107 7.51 -23.61 -2.73
C GLU A 107 7.82 -22.54 -1.65
N GLN A 108 8.62 -21.53 -2.01
CA GLN A 108 8.99 -20.44 -1.09
C GLN A 108 7.98 -19.28 -1.11
N ILE A 109 6.98 -19.31 -2.01
CA ILE A 109 6.06 -18.21 -2.26
C ILE A 109 4.68 -18.56 -1.71
N THR A 110 4.15 -17.73 -0.82
CA THR A 110 2.78 -17.82 -0.31
C THR A 110 1.95 -16.63 -0.78
N PHE A 111 0.81 -16.86 -1.40
CA PHE A 111 -0.11 -15.80 -1.81
C PHE A 111 -1.13 -15.49 -0.71
N VAL A 112 -1.28 -14.21 -0.39
CA VAL A 112 -2.31 -13.69 0.50
C VAL A 112 -3.27 -12.83 -0.33
N TYR A 113 -4.41 -13.41 -0.65
CA TYR A 113 -5.45 -12.77 -1.45
C TYR A 113 -6.22 -11.71 -0.65
N LEU A 114 -6.39 -10.52 -1.20
CA LEU A 114 -7.03 -9.35 -0.61
C LEU A 114 -8.34 -9.04 -1.33
N LYS A 115 -9.45 -8.98 -0.59
CA LYS A 115 -10.80 -8.73 -1.12
C LYS A 115 -11.11 -7.24 -1.24
N GLN A 116 -10.35 -6.39 -0.56
CA GLN A 116 -10.59 -4.95 -0.49
C GLN A 116 -9.79 -4.16 -1.56
N ARG A 117 -9.25 -4.81 -2.61
CA ARG A 117 -8.51 -4.11 -3.70
C ARG A 117 -9.29 -2.95 -4.30
N GLN A 118 -10.61 -3.09 -4.39
CA GLN A 118 -11.54 -2.07 -4.86
C GLN A 118 -11.37 -0.68 -4.19
N TRP A 119 -10.81 -0.58 -2.98
CA TRP A 119 -10.55 0.70 -2.31
C TRP A 119 -9.34 1.46 -2.85
N VAL A 120 -8.47 0.82 -3.63
CA VAL A 120 -7.36 1.51 -4.32
C VAL A 120 -7.67 1.77 -5.79
N GLU A 121 -8.89 1.47 -6.25
CA GLU A 121 -9.30 1.68 -7.63
C GLU A 121 -9.87 3.09 -7.84
N ALA A 122 -9.42 3.75 -8.91
CA ALA A 122 -9.83 5.12 -9.22
C ALA A 122 -11.35 5.29 -9.41
N ARG A 123 -12.04 4.25 -9.91
CA ARG A 123 -13.49 4.27 -10.16
C ARG A 123 -14.34 4.54 -8.91
N LYS A 124 -13.83 4.25 -7.71
CA LYS A 124 -14.54 4.56 -6.45
C LYS A 124 -14.54 6.04 -6.10
N TYR A 125 -13.67 6.84 -6.72
CA TYR A 125 -13.41 8.21 -6.30
C TYR A 125 -13.57 9.18 -7.48
N PRO A 126 -14.80 9.66 -7.77
CA PRO A 126 -15.06 10.61 -8.84
C PRO A 126 -14.37 11.97 -8.63
N HIS A 127 -14.07 12.30 -7.37
CA HIS A 127 -13.36 13.49 -6.93
C HIS A 127 -12.25 13.12 -5.93
N PHE A 128 -11.19 13.93 -5.86
CA PHE A 128 -10.04 13.72 -4.98
C PHE A 128 -9.45 12.29 -5.03
N THR A 129 -9.39 11.72 -6.23
CA THR A 129 -9.05 10.31 -6.48
C THR A 129 -7.79 9.86 -5.76
N LEU A 130 -6.70 10.64 -5.81
CA LEU A 130 -5.43 10.26 -5.19
C LEU A 130 -5.52 10.22 -3.65
N LEU A 131 -6.35 11.07 -3.03
CA LEU A 131 -6.58 11.03 -1.59
C LEU A 131 -7.43 9.81 -1.23
N GLY A 132 -8.49 9.57 -2.00
CA GLY A 132 -9.33 8.39 -1.88
C GLY A 132 -8.50 7.10 -1.94
N GLN A 133 -7.66 6.94 -2.95
CA GLN A 133 -6.76 5.79 -3.09
C GLN A 133 -5.73 5.71 -1.96
N SER A 134 -5.19 6.85 -1.51
CA SER A 134 -4.25 6.87 -0.37
C SER A 134 -4.90 6.35 0.90
N LEU A 135 -6.12 6.83 1.22
CA LEU A 135 -6.89 6.35 2.38
C LEU A 135 -7.36 4.90 2.20
N GLY A 136 -7.80 4.54 1.00
CA GLY A 136 -8.20 3.18 0.66
C GLY A 136 -7.05 2.17 0.79
N SER A 137 -5.81 2.62 0.55
CA SER A 137 -4.63 1.77 0.77
C SER A 137 -4.40 1.44 2.26
N ILE A 138 -4.85 2.28 3.20
CA ILE A 138 -4.84 1.96 4.63
C ILE A 138 -5.75 0.77 4.90
N VAL A 139 -6.98 0.79 4.36
CA VAL A 139 -7.95 -0.31 4.50
C VAL A 139 -7.37 -1.60 3.93
N LEU A 140 -6.75 -1.53 2.76
CA LEU A 140 -6.11 -2.68 2.12
C LEU A 140 -4.89 -3.19 2.91
N GLY A 141 -4.08 -2.28 3.45
CA GLY A 141 -2.95 -2.61 4.32
C GLY A 141 -3.38 -3.25 5.64
N LEU A 142 -4.47 -2.77 6.24
CA LEU A 142 -5.09 -3.37 7.41
C LEU A 142 -5.63 -4.78 7.10
N GLU A 143 -6.25 -5.00 5.94
CA GLU A 143 -6.63 -6.35 5.52
C GLU A 143 -5.40 -7.27 5.42
N ALA A 144 -4.34 -6.80 4.77
CA ALA A 144 -3.11 -7.57 4.55
C ALA A 144 -2.42 -7.95 5.86
N ILE A 145 -2.20 -7.00 6.76
CA ILE A 145 -1.52 -7.22 8.05
C ILE A 145 -2.34 -8.11 8.98
N CYS A 146 -3.68 -7.98 8.96
CA CYS A 146 -4.58 -8.83 9.73
C CYS A 146 -4.58 -10.26 9.20
N LYS A 147 -4.34 -10.48 7.91
CA LYS A 147 -4.19 -11.82 7.32
C LYS A 147 -2.84 -12.43 7.65
N PHE A 148 -1.76 -11.73 7.32
CA PHE A 148 -0.39 -12.16 7.56
C PHE A 148 0.48 -10.95 7.90
N PRO A 149 0.93 -10.79 9.16
CA PRO A 149 1.89 -9.73 9.55
C PRO A 149 3.34 -10.18 9.31
N PRO A 150 4.08 -9.58 8.36
CA PRO A 150 5.42 -10.03 7.98
C PRO A 150 6.52 -9.41 8.85
N ASP A 151 7.74 -9.91 8.75
CA ASP A 151 8.93 -9.31 9.38
C ASP A 151 9.45 -8.12 8.61
N ILE A 152 9.53 -8.28 7.29
CA ILE A 152 9.90 -7.24 6.35
C ILE A 152 8.71 -7.01 5.42
N PHE A 153 8.27 -5.77 5.31
CA PHE A 153 7.24 -5.33 4.39
C PHE A 153 7.88 -4.53 3.26
N ILE A 154 7.61 -4.90 2.01
CA ILE A 154 8.10 -4.23 0.82
C ILE A 154 6.92 -3.83 -0.04
N ASP A 155 6.73 -2.54 -0.27
CA ASP A 155 5.73 -2.05 -1.23
C ASP A 155 6.35 -1.87 -2.61
N THR A 156 5.70 -2.42 -3.62
CA THR A 156 6.14 -2.35 -5.03
C THR A 156 5.16 -1.58 -5.91
N MET A 157 4.12 -1.00 -5.31
CA MET A 157 3.06 -0.27 -6.00
C MET A 157 3.01 1.23 -5.67
N GLY A 158 3.67 1.68 -4.60
CA GLY A 158 3.72 3.09 -4.20
C GLY A 158 2.56 3.54 -3.31
N TYR A 159 2.00 2.63 -2.51
CA TYR A 159 1.00 2.91 -1.50
C TYR A 159 1.64 3.30 -0.16
N ALA A 160 2.27 4.48 -0.09
CA ALA A 160 3.02 4.92 1.10
C ALA A 160 2.22 4.96 2.40
N TYR A 161 0.89 5.09 2.33
CA TYR A 161 0.01 5.09 3.50
C TYR A 161 -0.10 3.71 4.17
N THR A 162 0.36 2.65 3.51
CA THR A 162 0.51 1.32 4.13
C THR A 162 1.71 1.27 5.09
N PHE A 163 2.72 2.13 4.92
CA PHE A 163 3.97 2.08 5.69
C PHE A 163 3.76 2.26 7.20
N PRO A 164 3.03 3.29 7.68
CA PRO A 164 2.74 3.40 9.11
C PRO A 164 1.93 2.23 9.65
N VAL A 165 1.04 1.64 8.84
CA VAL A 165 0.24 0.47 9.23
C VAL A 165 1.17 -0.71 9.55
N PHE A 166 2.07 -1.06 8.64
CA PHE A 166 3.00 -2.18 8.85
C PHE A 166 4.06 -1.88 9.92
N ARG A 167 4.61 -0.65 9.94
CA ARG A 167 5.60 -0.25 10.95
C ARG A 167 5.03 -0.29 12.36
N TYR A 168 3.88 0.35 12.60
CA TYR A 168 3.40 0.57 13.96
C TYR A 168 2.55 -0.58 14.49
N LEU A 169 1.78 -1.27 13.62
CA LEU A 169 0.92 -2.37 14.07
C LEU A 169 1.60 -3.74 14.05
N ALA A 170 2.41 -4.08 13.04
CA ALA A 170 3.14 -5.36 12.99
C ALA A 170 4.61 -5.28 13.40
N SER A 171 5.13 -4.08 13.68
CA SER A 171 6.56 -3.87 13.95
C SER A 171 7.45 -4.44 12.82
N SER A 172 6.98 -4.32 11.58
CA SER A 172 7.74 -4.75 10.40
C SER A 172 8.81 -3.72 10.03
N ARG A 173 9.93 -4.17 9.48
CA ARG A 173 10.84 -3.29 8.74
C ARG A 173 10.19 -2.95 7.40
N VAL A 174 10.19 -1.67 7.01
CA VAL A 174 9.47 -1.20 5.82
C VAL A 174 10.46 -0.78 4.75
N GLY A 175 10.31 -1.32 3.55
CA GLY A 175 10.99 -0.89 2.33
C GLY A 175 9.97 -0.63 1.21
N CYS A 176 10.41 0.03 0.15
CA CYS A 176 9.59 0.16 -1.06
C CYS A 176 10.44 0.33 -2.31
N TYR A 177 9.85 -0.01 -3.45
CA TYR A 177 10.29 0.42 -4.76
C TYR A 177 9.14 1.16 -5.45
N VAL A 178 9.34 2.45 -5.72
CA VAL A 178 8.33 3.32 -6.33
C VAL A 178 8.87 3.87 -7.63
N HIS A 179 8.40 3.34 -8.75
CA HIS A 179 8.84 3.76 -10.08
C HIS A 179 8.21 5.11 -10.51
N TYR A 180 6.95 5.35 -10.13
CA TYR A 180 6.25 6.60 -10.40
C TYR A 180 5.72 7.19 -9.09
N PRO A 181 6.04 8.45 -8.75
CA PRO A 181 5.50 9.08 -7.56
C PRO A 181 3.98 9.27 -7.70
N LEU A 182 3.26 9.23 -6.57
CA LEU A 182 1.80 9.44 -6.52
C LEU A 182 1.37 10.74 -7.24
N ILE A 183 2.18 11.79 -7.14
CA ILE A 183 2.01 13.05 -7.86
C ILE A 183 3.34 13.38 -8.54
N SER A 184 3.34 13.43 -9.88
CA SER A 184 4.53 13.80 -10.64
C SER A 184 4.66 15.31 -10.82
N THR A 185 5.87 15.75 -11.14
CA THR A 185 6.15 17.15 -11.50
C THR A 185 5.40 17.58 -12.75
N ASP A 186 5.21 16.68 -13.71
CA ASP A 186 4.38 16.91 -14.90
C ASP A 186 2.89 17.12 -14.55
N MET A 187 2.35 16.34 -13.60
CA MET A 187 0.99 16.54 -13.11
C MET A 187 0.80 17.93 -12.49
N LEU A 188 1.76 18.37 -11.66
CA LEU A 188 1.74 19.71 -11.06
C LEU A 188 1.82 20.80 -12.14
N ARG A 189 2.73 20.64 -13.11
CA ARG A 189 2.94 21.57 -14.22
C ARG A 189 1.68 21.75 -15.07
N LYS A 190 1.00 20.65 -15.41
CA LYS A 190 -0.26 20.68 -16.19
C LYS A 190 -1.36 21.45 -15.48
N VAL A 191 -1.48 21.29 -14.15
CA VAL A 191 -2.46 22.06 -13.37
C VAL A 191 -2.02 23.53 -13.29
N GLN A 192 -0.74 23.81 -13.07
CA GLN A 192 -0.20 25.18 -12.98
C GLN A 192 -0.38 25.97 -14.28
N TYR A 193 -0.14 25.36 -15.44
CA TYR A 193 -0.39 25.97 -16.75
C TYR A 193 -1.84 25.83 -17.22
N ARG A 194 -2.74 25.30 -16.38
CA ARG A 194 -4.17 25.17 -16.68
C ARG A 194 -4.43 24.40 -17.98
N GLN A 195 -3.62 23.39 -18.26
CA GLN A 195 -3.74 22.54 -19.43
C GLN A 195 -4.75 21.43 -19.18
N SER A 196 -5.72 21.25 -20.09
CA SER A 196 -6.68 20.14 -19.98
C SER A 196 -5.98 18.81 -20.28
N SER A 197 -6.26 17.79 -19.49
CA SER A 197 -5.68 16.45 -19.60
C SER A 197 -6.60 15.42 -18.92
N PHE A 198 -6.34 14.12 -19.10
CA PHE A 198 -7.09 13.05 -18.41
C PHE A 198 -7.12 13.24 -16.90
N ASN A 199 -6.01 13.71 -16.32
CA ASN A 199 -5.85 14.02 -14.92
C ASN A 199 -6.20 15.47 -14.56
N ASN A 200 -6.51 16.33 -15.53
CA ASN A 200 -6.90 17.72 -15.33
C ASN A 200 -8.10 18.11 -16.22
N LYS A 201 -9.31 17.86 -15.72
CA LYS A 201 -10.56 18.09 -16.45
C LYS A 201 -10.69 19.56 -16.91
N ALA A 202 -11.28 19.77 -18.08
CA ALA A 202 -11.40 21.09 -18.71
C ALA A 202 -12.05 22.16 -17.82
N TYR A 203 -13.05 21.80 -17.02
CA TYR A 203 -13.70 22.75 -16.11
C TYR A 203 -12.76 23.25 -15.00
N VAL A 204 -11.81 22.42 -14.55
CA VAL A 204 -10.80 22.82 -13.57
C VAL A 204 -9.79 23.77 -14.21
N ALA A 205 -9.32 23.43 -15.41
CA ALA A 205 -8.41 24.27 -16.18
C ALA A 205 -8.99 25.68 -16.46
N ARG A 206 -10.28 25.76 -16.82
CA ARG A 206 -10.96 27.03 -17.12
C ARG A 206 -11.22 27.91 -15.90
N ASN A 207 -11.22 27.37 -14.68
CA ASN A 207 -11.50 28.11 -13.46
C ASN A 207 -10.23 28.32 -12.61
N PRO A 208 -9.76 29.58 -12.40
CA PRO A 208 -8.55 29.87 -11.61
C PRO A 208 -8.65 29.39 -10.15
N PHE A 209 -9.83 29.51 -9.54
CA PHE A 209 -10.06 29.10 -8.15
C PHE A 209 -9.98 27.58 -8.01
N LEU A 210 -10.61 26.82 -8.90
CA LEU A 210 -10.51 25.35 -8.89
C LEU A 210 -9.10 24.86 -9.19
N THR A 211 -8.37 25.55 -10.07
CA THR A 211 -6.95 25.30 -10.32
C THR A 211 -6.13 25.50 -9.03
N TRP A 212 -6.34 26.61 -8.32
CA TRP A 212 -5.65 26.89 -7.06
C TRP A 212 -5.97 25.84 -5.99
N ILE A 213 -7.24 25.47 -5.82
CA ILE A 213 -7.65 24.38 -4.91
C ILE A 213 -6.90 23.09 -5.24
N LYS A 214 -6.86 22.72 -6.52
CA LYS A 214 -6.23 21.48 -6.96
C LYS A 214 -4.71 21.49 -6.75
N LEU A 215 -4.04 22.61 -6.99
CA LEU A 215 -2.61 22.77 -6.70
C LEU A 215 -2.34 22.63 -5.21
N THR A 216 -3.13 23.31 -4.36
CA THR A 216 -3.01 23.20 -2.90
C THR A 216 -3.23 21.75 -2.45
N TYR A 217 -4.26 21.09 -2.98
CA TYR A 217 -4.54 19.67 -2.75
C TYR A 217 -3.33 18.77 -3.11
N TYR A 218 -2.77 18.90 -4.32
CA TYR A 218 -1.62 18.11 -4.72
C TYR A 218 -0.37 18.37 -3.86
N ARG A 219 -0.13 19.63 -3.49
CA ARG A 219 1.01 19.99 -2.63
C ARG A 219 0.86 19.42 -1.22
N LEU A 220 -0.33 19.51 -0.62
CA LEU A 220 -0.60 18.93 0.70
C LEU A 220 -0.43 17.41 0.67
N LEU A 221 -1.02 16.73 -0.32
CA LEU A 221 -0.92 15.28 -0.43
C LEU A 221 0.52 14.81 -0.66
N SER A 222 1.30 15.54 -1.46
CA SER A 222 2.73 15.24 -1.67
C SER A 222 3.54 15.38 -0.37
N LYS A 223 3.24 16.38 0.46
CA LYS A 223 3.88 16.55 1.77
C LYS A 223 3.56 15.40 2.72
N GLU A 224 2.29 14.99 2.80
CA GLU A 224 1.88 13.86 3.64
C GLU A 224 2.52 12.55 3.15
N HIS A 225 2.54 12.31 1.84
CA HIS A 225 3.22 11.15 1.26
C HIS A 225 4.72 11.12 1.62
N LYS A 226 5.41 12.26 1.60
CA LYS A 226 6.80 12.37 2.03
C LYS A 226 6.98 11.98 3.50
N LYS A 227 6.07 12.39 4.38
CA LYS A 227 6.09 11.99 5.80
C LYS A 227 5.93 10.48 5.96
N CYS A 228 4.98 9.87 5.25
CA CYS A 228 4.82 8.41 5.27
C CYS A 228 6.07 7.70 4.76
N SER A 229 6.71 8.23 3.71
CA SER A 229 7.93 7.66 3.13
C SER A 229 9.14 7.76 4.07
N ALA A 230 9.14 8.70 5.02
CA ALA A 230 10.20 8.80 6.03
C ALA A 230 10.23 7.62 7.03
N ILE A 231 9.24 6.71 6.98
CA ILE A 231 9.15 5.52 7.85
C ILE A 231 10.02 4.36 7.34
N ILE A 232 10.44 4.42 6.07
CA ILE A 232 11.29 3.41 5.43
C ILE A 232 12.58 3.24 6.24
N CYS A 233 12.97 1.98 6.45
CA CYS A 233 14.18 1.59 7.17
C CYS A 233 15.43 1.70 6.31
#